data_AF-A0A0K3BQY2-F1
#
_entry.id   AF-A0A0K3BQY2-F1
#
_cell.length_a   1.000
_cell.length_b   1.000
_cell.length_c   1.000
_cell.angle_alpha   90.00
_cell.angle_beta   90.00
_cell.angle_gamma   90.00
#
_symmetry.space_group_name_H-M   'P 1'
#
loop_
_entity.id
_entity.type
_entity.pdbx_description
1 polymer ?
#
loop_
_entity_poly.entity_id
_entity_poly.type
_entity_poly.pdbx_seq_one_letter_code
_entity_poly.pdbx_strand_id
1 'polypeptide(L)'
;MSIYEVESWNIRPDVDPAEYDASMRTWFRWVAEHRAELFPEWKSASYFQEVGQPDMAPAGRYTMLFEFHSEQARREYKERRKDWSGPYAEYKKVDPYEPYLTNVDLNYWQPLERGLWLPGEP
;
A
#
# COMPACT_ATOMS: atom_id res chain seq x y z
N MET A 1 -8.61 16.07 -8.20
CA MET A 1 -9.45 15.15 -7.39
C MET A 1 -8.60 13.97 -6.97
N SER A 2 -8.74 13.50 -5.73
CA SER A 2 -8.01 12.31 -5.28
C SER A 2 -8.48 11.04 -5.96
N ILE A 3 -7.56 10.09 -6.07
CA ILE A 3 -7.84 8.73 -6.52
C ILE A 3 -7.15 7.77 -5.56
N TYR A 4 -7.76 6.60 -5.37
CA TYR A 4 -7.21 5.51 -4.59
C TYR A 4 -6.76 4.41 -5.56
N GLU A 5 -5.49 4.04 -5.51
CA GLU A 5 -5.01 2.78 -6.08
C GLU A 5 -5.17 1.71 -5.00
N VAL A 6 -6.04 0.75 -5.26
CA VAL A 6 -6.34 -0.37 -4.36
C VAL A 6 -5.61 -1.58 -4.88
N GLU A 7 -4.51 -1.90 -4.21
CA GLU A 7 -3.71 -3.07 -4.50
C GLU A 7 -4.14 -4.21 -3.59
N SER A 8 -4.24 -5.43 -4.10
CA SER A 8 -4.52 -6.59 -3.26
C SER A 8 -3.75 -7.82 -3.70
N TRP A 9 -3.31 -8.63 -2.76
CA TRP A 9 -2.41 -9.76 -3.03
C TRP A 9 -2.52 -10.87 -2.00
N ASN A 10 -1.99 -12.03 -2.35
CA ASN A 10 -1.67 -13.09 -1.42
C ASN A 10 -0.15 -13.20 -1.29
N ILE A 11 0.33 -13.56 -0.10
CA ILE A 11 1.73 -13.94 0.06
C ILE A 11 1.97 -15.34 -0.50
N ARG A 12 3.21 -15.63 -0.91
CA ARG A 12 3.59 -16.96 -1.39
C ARG A 12 3.39 -18.02 -0.29
N PRO A 13 3.03 -19.27 -0.65
CA PRO A 13 2.75 -20.32 0.34
C PRO A 13 3.95 -20.73 1.22
N ASP A 14 5.17 -20.47 0.77
CA ASP A 14 6.43 -20.81 1.45
C ASP A 14 6.98 -19.68 2.34
N VAL A 15 6.30 -18.53 2.38
CA VAL A 15 6.68 -17.38 3.19
C VAL A 15 6.07 -17.47 4.58
N ASP A 16 6.88 -17.27 5.62
CA ASP A 16 6.38 -17.09 6.98
C ASP A 16 5.60 -15.77 7.09
N PRO A 17 4.31 -15.79 7.44
CA PRO A 17 3.52 -14.56 7.61
C PRO A 17 4.15 -13.58 8.60
N ALA A 18 4.81 -14.06 9.66
CA ALA A 18 5.44 -13.19 10.65
C ALA A 18 6.65 -12.42 10.08
N GLU A 19 7.41 -13.04 9.17
CA GLU A 19 8.51 -12.39 8.46
C GLU A 19 7.96 -11.30 7.53
N TYR A 20 6.92 -11.63 6.77
CA TYR A 20 6.25 -10.69 5.89
C TYR A 20 5.70 -9.48 6.64
N ASP A 21 5.02 -9.69 7.76
CA ASP A 21 4.48 -8.63 8.62
C ASP A 21 5.60 -7.73 9.17
N ALA A 22 6.73 -8.31 9.58
CA ALA A 22 7.88 -7.55 10.04
C ALA A 22 8.49 -6.69 8.92
N SER A 23 8.52 -7.21 7.70
CA SER A 23 8.97 -6.48 6.51
C SER A 23 8.03 -5.32 6.18
N MET A 24 6.71 -5.56 6.16
CA MET A 24 5.71 -4.50 5.97
C MET A 24 5.81 -3.38 7.00
N ARG A 25 6.02 -3.70 8.28
CA ARG A 25 6.26 -2.69 9.33
C ARG A 25 7.52 -1.89 9.08
N THR A 26 8.58 -2.52 8.59
CA THR A 26 9.84 -1.86 8.26
C THR A 26 9.67 -0.92 7.07
N TRP A 27 8.99 -1.37 6.03
CA TRP A 27 8.63 -0.55 4.88
C TRP A 27 7.82 0.69 5.28
N PHE A 28 6.76 0.53 6.10
CA PHE A 28 5.95 1.66 6.54
C PHE A 28 6.73 2.71 7.33
N ARG A 29 7.65 2.27 8.21
CA ARG A 29 8.55 3.20 8.93
C ARG A 29 9.45 3.96 7.97
N TRP A 30 10.09 3.23 7.04
CA TRP A 30 10.97 3.84 6.05
C TRP A 30 10.23 4.84 5.16
N VAL A 31 9.05 4.48 4.66
CA VAL A 31 8.20 5.38 3.88
C VAL A 31 7.83 6.60 4.70
N ALA A 32 7.45 6.46 5.97
CA ALA A 32 7.09 7.60 6.81
C ALA A 32 8.25 8.62 6.95
N GLU A 33 9.48 8.13 7.07
CA GLU A 33 10.69 8.98 7.16
C GLU A 33 11.03 9.69 5.83
N HIS A 34 10.77 9.04 4.69
CA HIS A 34 11.19 9.53 3.37
C HIS A 34 10.04 10.11 2.52
N ARG A 35 8.79 10.05 3.01
CA ARG A 35 7.57 10.38 2.24
C ARG A 35 7.60 11.77 1.64
N ALA A 36 8.03 12.76 2.40
CA ALA A 36 8.01 14.15 1.95
C ALA A 36 8.89 14.38 0.71
N GLU A 37 10.00 13.64 0.60
CA GLU A 37 10.95 13.74 -0.50
C GLU A 37 10.59 12.80 -1.67
N LEU A 38 10.25 11.54 -1.37
CA LEU A 38 10.14 10.49 -2.38
C LEU A 38 8.72 10.21 -2.85
N PHE A 39 7.73 10.52 -2.02
CA PHE A 39 6.32 10.23 -2.29
C PHE A 39 5.42 11.45 -2.04
N PRO A 40 5.76 12.65 -2.54
CA PRO A 40 4.94 13.85 -2.31
C PRO A 40 3.54 13.72 -2.94
N GLU A 41 3.34 12.81 -3.88
CA GLU A 41 2.06 12.54 -4.52
C GLU A 41 1.11 11.70 -3.65
N TRP A 42 1.62 11.03 -2.62
CA TRP A 42 0.84 10.20 -1.70
C TRP A 42 0.25 11.05 -0.59
N LYS A 43 -1.07 11.04 -0.45
CA LYS A 43 -1.81 11.63 0.67
C LYS A 43 -1.85 10.71 1.88
N SER A 44 -2.04 9.42 1.65
CA SER A 44 -2.06 8.39 2.69
C SER A 44 -1.85 7.01 2.07
N ALA A 45 -1.49 6.07 2.91
CA ALA A 45 -1.52 4.64 2.62
C ALA A 45 -2.24 3.95 3.79
N SER A 46 -3.15 3.03 3.48
CA SER A 46 -3.87 2.26 4.50
C SER A 46 -3.81 0.79 4.15
N TYR A 47 -3.47 -0.04 5.14
CA TYR A 47 -3.15 -1.44 4.95
C TYR A 47 -4.07 -2.31 5.78
N PHE A 48 -4.63 -3.32 5.13
CA PHE A 48 -5.65 -4.19 5.69
C PHE A 48 -5.32 -5.64 5.37
N GLN A 49 -5.78 -6.53 6.24
CA GLN A 49 -5.84 -7.96 6.00
C GLN A 49 -7.30 -8.38 6.06
N GLU A 50 -7.70 -9.22 5.13
CA GLU A 50 -9.02 -9.85 5.14
C GLU A 50 -9.15 -10.78 6.36
N VAL A 51 -10.35 -10.83 6.92
CA VAL A 51 -10.70 -11.68 8.06
C VAL A 51 -11.96 -12.47 7.74
N GLY A 52 -12.04 -13.70 8.23
CA GLY A 52 -13.16 -14.61 7.98
C GLY A 52 -14.14 -14.67 9.16
N GLN A 53 -15.44 -14.78 8.87
CA GLN A 53 -16.41 -15.18 9.90
C GLN A 53 -16.32 -16.68 10.20
N PRO A 54 -16.69 -17.13 11.41
CA PRO A 54 -17.27 -16.37 12.52
C PRO A 54 -16.25 -15.81 13.53
N ASP A 55 -15.00 -16.25 13.50
CA ASP A 55 -13.98 -15.96 14.50
C ASP A 55 -13.17 -14.69 14.21
N MET A 56 -13.38 -14.06 13.04
CA MET A 56 -12.61 -12.92 12.55
C MET A 56 -11.11 -13.23 12.48
N ALA A 57 -10.75 -14.50 12.32
CA ALA A 57 -9.36 -14.89 12.13
C ALA A 57 -8.84 -14.30 10.80
N PRO A 58 -7.57 -13.88 10.75
CA PRO A 58 -6.91 -13.53 9.49
C PRO A 58 -7.12 -14.60 8.43
N ALA A 59 -7.69 -14.20 7.30
CA ALA A 59 -8.03 -15.10 6.22
C ALA A 59 -7.62 -14.45 4.89
N GLY A 60 -6.81 -15.16 4.11
CA GLY A 60 -6.60 -14.80 2.71
C GLY A 60 -5.82 -13.52 2.48
N ARG A 61 -6.49 -12.53 1.87
CA ARG A 61 -5.88 -11.48 1.05
C ARG A 61 -5.45 -10.25 1.86
N TYR A 62 -4.33 -9.68 1.49
CA TYR A 62 -3.90 -8.35 1.95
C TYR A 62 -4.34 -7.28 0.96
N THR A 63 -4.63 -6.08 1.47
CA THR A 63 -5.07 -4.95 0.65
C THR A 63 -4.40 -3.65 1.10
N MET A 64 -3.87 -2.89 0.15
CA MET A 64 -3.32 -1.55 0.36
C MET A 64 -4.11 -0.53 -0.44
N LEU A 65 -4.48 0.56 0.23
CA LEU A 65 -5.11 1.72 -0.38
C LEU A 65 -4.09 2.86 -0.40
N PHE A 66 -3.54 3.15 -1.57
CA PHE A 66 -2.73 4.35 -1.79
C PHE A 66 -3.62 5.49 -2.26
N GLU A 67 -3.71 6.55 -1.46
CA GLU A 67 -4.41 7.76 -1.85
C GLU A 67 -3.44 8.74 -2.52
N PHE A 68 -3.77 9.17 -3.74
CA PHE A 68 -2.99 10.17 -4.46
C PHE A 68 -3.67 11.54 -4.47
N HIS A 69 -2.88 12.60 -4.67
CA HIS A 69 -3.41 13.95 -4.90
C HIS A 69 -4.27 14.04 -6.18
N SER A 70 -3.88 13.31 -7.23
CA SER A 70 -4.61 13.18 -8.50
C SER A 70 -4.13 11.97 -9.30
N GLU A 71 -4.90 11.57 -10.33
CA GLU A 71 -4.44 10.56 -11.30
C GLU A 71 -3.18 11.02 -12.05
N GLN A 72 -3.07 12.32 -12.35
CA GLN A 72 -1.86 12.86 -12.97
C GLN A 72 -0.63 12.68 -12.05
N ALA A 73 -0.76 13.02 -10.76
CA ALA A 73 0.30 12.84 -9.79
C ALA A 73 0.71 11.36 -9.66
N ARG A 74 -0.27 10.43 -9.67
CA ARG A 74 0.02 9.00 -9.70
C ARG A 74 0.85 8.60 -10.92
N ARG A 75 0.48 9.07 -12.12
CA ARG A 75 1.22 8.77 -13.36
C ARG A 75 2.63 9.33 -13.32
N GLU A 76 2.81 10.57 -12.89
CA GLU A 76 4.13 11.21 -12.75
C GLU A 76 5.02 10.44 -11.77
N TYR A 77 4.46 10.02 -10.63
CA TYR A 77 5.14 9.13 -9.67
C TYR A 77 5.55 7.80 -10.32
N LYS A 78 4.62 7.10 -10.98
CA LYS A 78 4.88 5.80 -11.62
C LYS A 78 5.95 5.93 -12.72
N GLU A 79 5.95 7.02 -13.48
CA GLU A 79 6.94 7.30 -14.52
C GLU A 79 8.32 7.58 -13.91
N ARG A 80 8.40 8.37 -12.84
CA ARG A 80 9.65 8.70 -12.16
C ARG A 80 10.35 7.48 -11.57
N ARG A 81 9.59 6.47 -11.11
CA ARG A 81 10.12 5.25 -10.48
C ARG A 81 10.29 4.07 -11.43
N LYS A 82 9.95 4.19 -12.72
CA LYS A 82 9.76 3.05 -13.65
C LYS A 82 10.96 2.10 -13.78
N ASP A 83 12.18 2.61 -13.56
CA ASP A 83 13.43 1.86 -13.65
C ASP A 83 14.12 1.68 -12.29
N TRP A 84 13.49 2.16 -11.21
CA TRP A 84 14.04 2.14 -9.85
C TRP A 84 15.41 2.81 -9.71
N SER A 85 15.77 3.71 -10.62
CA SER A 85 17.05 4.43 -10.56
C SER A 85 17.03 5.58 -9.53
N GLY A 86 18.21 6.11 -9.22
CA GLY A 86 18.37 7.25 -8.33
C GLY A 86 17.86 6.98 -6.91
N PRO A 87 17.08 7.88 -6.29
CA PRO A 87 16.64 7.73 -4.91
C PRO A 87 15.71 6.53 -4.69
N TYR A 88 15.09 5.99 -5.74
CA TYR A 88 14.26 4.79 -5.66
C TYR A 88 15.07 3.49 -5.62
N ALA A 89 16.38 3.53 -5.88
CA ALA A 89 17.24 2.36 -5.77
C ALA A 89 17.37 1.89 -4.32
N GLU A 90 17.41 2.82 -3.36
CA GLU A 90 17.40 2.49 -1.93
C GLU A 90 16.01 2.01 -1.48
N TYR A 91 14.94 2.64 -1.98
CA TYR A 91 13.58 2.17 -1.73
C TYR A 91 13.39 0.71 -2.18
N LYS A 92 13.91 0.33 -3.35
CA LYS A 92 13.77 -1.03 -3.87
C LYS A 92 14.31 -2.10 -2.90
N LYS A 93 15.34 -1.78 -2.10
CA LYS A 93 15.91 -2.72 -1.13
C LYS A 93 14.99 -3.01 0.06
N VAL A 94 14.05 -2.12 0.33
CA VAL A 94 13.09 -2.23 1.45
C VAL A 94 11.66 -2.50 0.98
N ASP A 95 11.44 -2.66 -0.33
CA ASP A 95 10.13 -2.95 -0.91
C ASP A 95 9.71 -4.41 -0.57
N PRO A 96 8.62 -4.61 0.18
CA PRO A 96 8.19 -5.93 0.63
C PRO A 96 7.49 -6.72 -0.48
N TYR A 97 7.32 -6.19 -1.69
CA TYR A 97 6.48 -6.84 -2.69
C TYR A 97 7.20 -7.92 -3.50
N GLU A 98 8.36 -7.57 -4.09
CA GLU A 98 9.12 -8.49 -4.94
C GLU A 98 9.50 -9.82 -4.26
N PRO A 99 9.93 -9.85 -2.97
CA PRO A 99 10.31 -11.10 -2.32
C PRO A 99 9.14 -12.00 -1.94
N TYR A 100 7.98 -11.43 -1.59
CA TYR A 100 6.92 -12.19 -0.89
C TYR A 100 5.67 -12.47 -1.71
N LEU A 101 5.43 -11.76 -2.82
CA LEU A 101 4.14 -11.80 -3.52
C LEU A 101 4.18 -12.68 -4.77
N THR A 102 3.04 -13.29 -5.11
CA THR A 102 2.83 -14.05 -6.37
C THR A 102 2.10 -13.21 -7.42
N ASN A 103 1.15 -12.39 -6.98
CA ASN A 103 0.32 -11.55 -7.81
C ASN A 103 -0.05 -10.26 -7.06
N VAL A 104 -0.37 -9.22 -7.82
CA VAL A 104 -0.99 -8.00 -7.29
C VAL A 104 -2.13 -7.62 -8.22
N ASP A 105 -3.35 -7.60 -7.68
CA ASP A 105 -4.53 -7.11 -8.37
C ASP A 105 -4.69 -5.61 -8.13
N LEU A 106 -4.99 -4.86 -9.19
CA LEU A 106 -5.12 -3.40 -9.13
C LEU A 106 -6.57 -2.96 -9.42
N ASN A 107 -7.12 -2.15 -8.52
CA ASN A 107 -8.38 -1.44 -8.72
C ASN A 107 -8.19 0.06 -8.46
N TYR A 108 -9.07 0.89 -9.00
CA TYR A 108 -8.99 2.35 -8.86
C TYR A 108 -10.33 2.93 -8.42
N TRP A 109 -10.33 3.63 -7.29
CA TRP A 109 -11.53 4.24 -6.74
C TRP A 109 -11.39 5.75 -6.66
N GLN A 110 -12.51 6.45 -6.71
CA GLN A 110 -12.58 7.88 -6.41
C GLN A 110 -13.46 8.09 -5.18
N PRO A 111 -13.09 8.98 -4.25
CA PRO A 111 -13.98 9.34 -3.17
C PRO A 111 -15.21 10.05 -3.75
N LEU A 112 -16.41 9.67 -3.32
CA LEU A 112 -17.64 10.38 -3.67
C LEU A 112 -17.77 11.68 -2.87
N GLU A 113 -17.69 11.59 -1.55
CA GLU A 113 -17.75 12.73 -0.63
C GLU A 113 -16.78 12.50 0.54
N ARG A 114 -16.04 13.54 0.92
CA ARG A 114 -15.09 13.49 2.04
C ARG A 114 -15.74 14.00 3.31
N GLY A 115 -15.39 13.41 4.45
CA GLY A 115 -15.89 13.88 5.75
C GLY A 115 -17.26 13.30 6.13
N LEU A 116 -17.86 12.45 5.28
CA LEU A 116 -18.99 11.60 5.65
C LEU A 116 -18.48 10.46 6.56
N TRP A 117 -18.25 10.79 7.82
CA TRP A 117 -17.97 9.82 8.88
C TRP A 117 -19.13 9.90 9.87
N LEU A 118 -19.80 8.77 10.09
CA LEU A 118 -20.54 8.62 11.34
C LEU A 118 -19.48 8.46 12.43
N PRO A 119 -19.38 9.36 13.42
CA PRO A 119 -18.42 9.20 14.50
C PRO A 119 -18.69 7.84 15.16
N GLY A 120 -17.66 7.00 15.26
CA GLY A 120 -17.73 5.78 16.05
C GLY A 120 -17.94 6.13 17.51
N GLU A 121 -18.67 5.29 18.24
CA GLU A 121 -18.64 5.34 19.69
C GLU A 121 -17.22 4.98 20.18
N PRO A 122 -16.73 5.62 21.25
CA PRO A 122 -15.36 5.46 21.75
C PRO A 122 -15.02 4.04 22.18
#